data_AF-A0A7X6XUR5-F1
#
_entry.id   AF-A0A7X6XUR5-F1
#
_cell.length_a   1.000
_cell.length_b   1.000
_cell.length_c   1.000
_cell.angle_alpha   90.00
_cell.angle_beta   90.00
_cell.angle_gamma   90.00
#
_symmetry.space_group_name_H-M   'P 1'
#
loop_
_entity.id
_entity.type
_entity.pdbx_description
1 polymer ?
#
loop_
_entity_poly.entity_id
_entity_poly.type
_entity_poly.pdbx_seq_one_letter_code
_entity_poly.pdbx_strand_id
1 'polypeptide(L)' 'MSQSIIMAIKSSTTFTVLVVFIASGLYLLIIDGADLKNKKLERELKFARKIGFLYIFGSV' A
#
# COMPACT_ATOMS: atom_id res chain seq x y z
N MET A 1 23.36 17.22 16.11
CA MET A 1 22.77 16.86 14.80
C MET A 1 22.07 18.10 14.26
N SER A 2 22.36 18.52 13.02
CA SER A 2 21.78 19.76 12.47
C SER A 2 20.32 19.56 12.06
N GLN A 3 19.50 20.62 12.16
CA GLN A 3 18.09 20.62 11.77
C GLN A 3 17.88 20.21 10.30
N SER A 4 18.84 20.53 9.43
CA SER A 4 18.84 20.13 8.02
C SER A 4 18.88 18.62 7.81
N ILE A 5 19.67 17.90 8.60
CA ILE A 5 19.79 16.43 8.50
C ILE A 5 18.48 15.77 8.97
N ILE A 6 17.87 16.29 10.04
CA ILE A 6 16.59 15.76 10.56
C ILE A 6 15.47 15.92 9.53
N MET A 7 15.38 17.07 8.85
CA MET A 7 14.38 17.29 7.80
C MET A 7 14.59 16.37 6.58
N ALA A 8 15.84 16.17 6.16
CA ALA A 8 16.15 15.27 5.05
C ALA A 8 15.72 13.82 5.37
N ILE A 9 16.04 13.32 6.57
CA ILE A 9 15.65 11.99 7.03
C ILE A 9 14.12 11.86 7.11
N LYS A 10 13.44 12.89 7.63
CA LYS A 10 11.98 12.90 7.71
C LYS A 10 11.35 12.81 6.32
N SER A 11 11.84 13.62 5.37
CA SER A 11 11.34 13.62 3.99
C SER A 11 11.57 12.28 3.28
N SER A 12 12.77 11.70 3.38
CA SER A 12 13.05 10.40 2.77
C SER A 12 12.22 9.28 3.39
N THR A 13 11.99 9.32 4.71
CA THR A 13 11.16 8.34 5.42
C THR A 13 9.70 8.45 4.98
N THR A 14 9.16 9.66 4.91
CA THR A 14 7.78 9.89 4.42
C THR A 14 7.59 9.39 2.99
N PHE A 15 8.54 9.67 2.10
CA PHE A 15 8.48 9.17 0.72
C PHE A 15 8.55 7.64 0.66
N THR A 16 9.48 7.03 1.41
CA THR A 16 9.64 5.57 1.45
C THR A 16 8.38 4.89 1.98
N VAL A 17 7.77 5.43 3.03
CA VAL A 17 6.52 4.92 3.60
C VAL A 17 5.41 4.98 2.55
N LEU A 18 5.25 6.11 1.85
CA LEU A 18 4.26 6.25 0.78
C LEU A 18 4.46 5.20 -0.33
N VAL A 19 5.71 4.97 -0.76
CA VAL A 19 6.03 3.94 -1.76
C VAL A 19 5.64 2.53 -1.26
N VAL A 20 5.95 2.20 0.00
CA VAL A 20 5.59 0.90 0.60
C VAL A 20 4.08 0.72 0.66
N PHE A 21 3.33 1.76 1.02
CA PHE A 21 1.87 1.70 1.06
C PHE A 21 1.27 1.48 -0.34
N ILE A 22 1.72 2.23 -1.34
CA ILE A 22 1.26 2.04 -2.73
C ILE A 22 1.61 0.64 -3.24
N ALA A 23 2.84 0.18 -3.04
CA ALA A 23 3.28 -1.15 -3.46
C ALA A 23 2.44 -2.27 -2.80
N SER A 24 2.18 -2.14 -1.49
CA SER A 24 1.36 -3.09 -0.74
C SER A 24 -0.10 -3.11 -1.24
N GLY A 25 -0.65 -1.93 -1.55
CA GLY A 25 -1.98 -1.83 -2.12
C GLY A 25 -2.08 -2.47 -3.51
N LEU A 26 -1.10 -2.24 -4.38
CA LEU A 26 -1.02 -2.89 -5.70
C LEU A 26 -0.89 -4.41 -5.59
N TYR A 27 -0.08 -4.90 -4.65
CA TYR A 27 0.05 -6.34 -4.38
C TYR A 27 -1.31 -6.97 -4.03
N LEU A 28 -2.07 -6.36 -3.12
CA LEU A 28 -3.42 -6.81 -2.74
C LEU A 28 -4.39 -6.83 -3.92
N LEU A 29 -4.33 -5.83 -4.80
CA LEU A 29 -5.23 -5.72 -5.95
C LEU A 29 -4.92 -6.74 -7.05
N ILE A 30 -3.63 -6.95 -7.33
CA ILE A 30 -3.16 -7.72 -8.49
C ILE A 30 -2.93 -9.18 -8.10
N ILE A 31 -2.11 -9.43 -7.09
CA ILE A 31 -1.64 -10.77 -6.76
C ILE A 31 -2.70 -11.50 -5.93
N ASP A 32 -3.03 -10.97 -4.74
CA ASP A 32 -4.05 -11.60 -3.88
C ASP A 32 -5.43 -11.55 -4.53
N GLY A 33 -5.74 -10.44 -5.22
CA GLY A 33 -6.97 -10.32 -5.99
C GLY A 33 -7.13 -11.39 -7.08
N ALA A 34 -6.05 -11.75 -7.80
CA ALA A 34 -6.08 -12.81 -8.79
C ALA A 34 -6.23 -14.20 -8.13
N ASP A 35 -5.50 -14.45 -7.04
CA ASP A 35 -5.54 -15.73 -6.32
C ASP A 35 -6.93 -15.99 -5.72
N LEU A 36 -7.52 -14.99 -5.05
CA LEU A 36 -8.87 -15.08 -4.48
C LEU A 36 -9.95 -15.31 -5.55
N LYS A 37 -9.80 -14.67 -6.72
CA LYS A 37 -10.68 -14.89 -7.87
C LYS A 37 -10.58 -16.33 -8.37
N ASN A 38 -9.37 -16.88 -8.48
CA ASN A 38 -9.16 -18.27 -8.89
C ASN A 38 -9.76 -19.27 -7.89
N LYS A 39 -9.70 -18.93 -6.59
CA LYS A 39 -10.30 -19.72 -5.51
C LYS A 39 -11.82 -19.54 -5.36
N LYS A 40 -12.46 -18.68 -6.17
CA LYS A 40 -13.90 -18.33 -6.10
C LYS A 40 -14.33 -17.76 -4.74
N LEU A 41 -13.39 -17.08 -4.05
CA LEU A 41 -13.61 -16.43 -2.76
C LEU A 41 -14.06 -14.98 -2.97
N GLU A 42 -15.30 -14.81 -3.43
CA GLU A 42 -15.87 -13.52 -3.87
C GLU A 42 -15.95 -12.47 -2.75
N ARG A 43 -16.20 -12.92 -1.51
CA ARG A 43 -16.31 -12.01 -0.35
C ARG A 43 -14.93 -11.44 -0.01
N GLU A 44 -13.94 -12.31 0.11
CA GLU A 44 -12.55 -11.99 0.41
C GLU A 44 -11.97 -11.13 -0.70
N LEU A 45 -12.25 -11.45 -1.96
CA LEU A 45 -11.87 -10.64 -3.12
C LEU A 45 -12.38 -9.20 -3.00
N LYS A 46 -13.64 -9.01 -2.59
CA LYS A 46 -14.22 -7.68 -2.38
C LYS A 46 -13.52 -6.92 -1.25
N PHE A 47 -13.11 -7.60 -0.18
CA PHE A 47 -12.35 -7.01 0.91
C PHE A 47 -10.92 -6.66 0.49
N ALA A 48 -10.20 -7.58 -0.14
CA ALA A 48 -8.84 -7.36 -0.64
C ALA A 48 -8.79 -6.16 -1.59
N ARG A 49 -9.79 -6.01 -2.47
CA ARG A 49 -9.91 -4.83 -3.34
C ARG A 49 -10.08 -3.53 -2.58
N LYS A 50 -10.99 -3.49 -1.59
CA LYS A 50 -11.22 -2.30 -0.76
C LYS A 50 -9.96 -1.92 0.03
N ILE A 51 -9.30 -2.89 0.65
CA ILE A 51 -8.08 -2.67 1.44
C ILE A 51 -6.95 -2.21 0.51
N GLY A 52 -6.78 -2.82 -0.65
CA GLY A 52 -5.78 -2.40 -1.63
C GLY A 52 -5.95 -0.94 -2.06
N PHE A 53 -7.19 -0.51 -2.33
CA PHE A 53 -7.47 0.90 -2.62
C PHE A 53 -7.22 1.81 -1.41
N LEU A 54 -7.57 1.38 -0.19
CA LEU A 54 -7.29 2.13 1.03
C LEU A 54 -5.78 2.33 1.24
N TYR A 55 -4.96 1.34 0.93
CA TYR A 55 -3.50 1.45 1.00
C TYR A 55 -2.94 2.46 0.00
N ILE A 56 -3.46 2.48 -1.23
CA ILE A 56 -3.01 3.41 -2.27
C ILE A 56 -3.46 4.83 -1.94
N PHE A 57 -4.76 5.03 -1.71
CA PHE A 57 -5.35 6.37 -1.57
C PHE A 57 -5.32 6.93 -0.15
N GLY A 58 -5.29 6.07 0.88
CA GLY A 58 -5.16 6.48 2.27
C GLY A 58 -3.73 6.81 2.70
N SER A 59 -2.75 6.58 1.82
CA SER A 59 -1.35 6.99 2.04
C SER A 59 -1.04 8.41 1.56
N VAL A 60 -2.00 9.06 0.89
CA VAL A 60 -1.91 10.42 0.34
C VAL A 60 -2.42 11.44 1.37
#